data_AF-A0A9J6PGM0-F1
#
_entry.id   AF-A0A9J6PGM0-F1
#
_cell.length_a   1.000
_cell.length_b   1.000
_cell.length_c   1.000
_cell.angle_alpha   90.00
_cell.angle_beta   90.00
_cell.angle_gamma   90.00
#
_symmetry.space_group_name_H-M   'P 1'
#
loop_
_entity.id
_entity.type
_entity.pdbx_description
1 polymer ?
#
loop_
_entity_poly.entity_id
_entity_poly.type
_entity_poly.pdbx_seq_one_letter_code
_entity_poly.pdbx_strand_id
1 'polypeptide(L)'
;MAKDTYTAASFDAFFKKGFENASKNFEDMSAFAKDNVDALMASANVTAKGSEEIVSEMFAFAKKSMEDSAAISKNLTGVKSVEDFVAVQADFTKTSMESFIAEMTKLSDMMVDTSKKAFEPINARVAAAGDMINAATKAA
;
A
#
# COMPACT_ATOMS: atom_id res chain seq x y z
N MET A 1 -17.29 -41.15 -49.83
CA MET A 1 -18.01 -41.72 -48.67
C MET A 1 -17.14 -41.66 -47.41
N ALA A 2 -15.99 -42.35 -47.29
CA ALA A 2 -15.15 -42.27 -46.07
C ALA A 2 -14.23 -41.03 -45.98
N LYS A 3 -13.80 -40.47 -47.11
CA LYS A 3 -12.94 -39.25 -47.14
C LYS A 3 -13.71 -37.97 -46.77
N ASP A 4 -14.99 -37.91 -47.12
CA ASP A 4 -15.83 -36.72 -46.94
C ASP A 4 -16.33 -36.57 -45.48
N THR A 5 -16.44 -37.68 -44.75
CA THR A 5 -16.77 -37.68 -43.31
C THR A 5 -15.55 -37.30 -42.46
N TYR A 6 -14.34 -37.71 -42.86
CA TYR A 6 -13.10 -37.38 -42.16
C TYR A 6 -12.77 -35.88 -42.28
N THR A 7 -13.03 -35.27 -43.44
CA THR A 7 -12.83 -33.83 -43.67
C THR A 7 -13.85 -32.97 -42.92
N ALA A 8 -15.14 -33.35 -42.91
CA ALA A 8 -16.17 -32.63 -42.17
C ALA A 8 -15.96 -32.70 -40.64
N ALA A 9 -15.62 -33.87 -40.08
CA ALA A 9 -15.32 -34.02 -38.66
C ALA A 9 -14.05 -33.26 -38.25
N SER A 10 -13.02 -33.22 -39.12
CA SER A 10 -11.80 -32.45 -38.86
C SER A 10 -12.03 -30.93 -38.92
N PHE A 11 -12.95 -30.46 -39.77
CA PHE A 11 -13.30 -29.05 -39.88
C PHE A 11 -14.15 -28.58 -38.68
N ASP A 12 -15.12 -29.39 -38.25
CA ASP A 12 -15.92 -29.11 -37.05
C ASP A 12 -15.04 -29.04 -35.79
N ALA A 13 -14.12 -30.00 -35.61
CA ALA A 13 -13.16 -29.99 -34.50
C ALA A 13 -12.22 -28.77 -34.54
N PHE A 14 -11.76 -28.37 -35.73
CA PHE A 14 -10.95 -27.16 -35.90
C PHE A 14 -11.73 -25.90 -35.55
N PHE A 15 -12.97 -25.77 -36.03
CA PHE A 15 -13.84 -24.62 -35.75
C PHE A 15 -14.16 -24.52 -34.27
N LYS A 16 -14.52 -25.64 -33.63
CA LYS A 16 -14.83 -25.70 -32.20
C LYS A 16 -13.62 -25.33 -31.34
N LYS A 17 -12.43 -25.86 -31.65
CA LYS A 17 -11.19 -25.49 -30.97
C LYS A 17 -10.83 -24.02 -31.17
N GLY A 18 -11.04 -23.48 -32.37
CA GLY A 18 -10.85 -22.05 -32.66
C GLY A 18 -11.78 -21.17 -31.83
N PHE A 19 -13.05 -21.55 -31.71
CA PHE A 19 -14.03 -20.86 -30.90
C PHE A 19 -13.73 -20.96 -29.39
N GLU A 20 -13.40 -22.15 -28.89
CA GLU A 20 -13.01 -22.36 -27.48
C GLU A 20 -11.77 -21.52 -27.11
N ASN A 21 -10.75 -21.49 -27.98
CA ASN A 21 -9.58 -20.64 -27.80
C ASN A 21 -9.93 -19.15 -27.82
N ALA A 22 -10.79 -18.71 -28.74
CA ALA A 22 -11.21 -17.31 -28.82
C ALA A 22 -12.01 -16.88 -27.58
N SER A 23 -12.95 -17.72 -27.12
CA SER A 23 -13.73 -17.48 -25.89
C SER A 23 -12.83 -17.39 -24.67
N LYS A 24 -11.91 -18.35 -24.52
CA LYS A 24 -10.96 -18.37 -23.41
C LYS A 24 -10.06 -17.13 -23.41
N ASN A 25 -9.48 -16.77 -24.56
CA ASN A 25 -8.64 -15.58 -24.66
C ASN A 25 -9.42 -14.29 -24.34
N PHE A 26 -10.70 -14.23 -24.70
CA PHE A 26 -11.57 -13.10 -24.36
C PHE A 26 -11.85 -13.03 -22.85
N GLU A 27 -12.16 -14.17 -22.22
CA GLU A 27 -12.35 -14.28 -20.77
C GLU A 27 -11.08 -13.88 -20.01
N ASP A 28 -9.92 -14.42 -20.40
CA ASP A 28 -8.62 -14.11 -19.78
C ASP A 28 -8.29 -12.61 -19.91
N MET A 29 -8.55 -12.01 -21.07
CA MET A 29 -8.31 -10.58 -21.29
C MET A 29 -9.30 -9.69 -20.51
N SER A 30 -10.56 -10.10 -20.41
CA SER A 30 -11.58 -9.41 -19.61
C SER A 30 -11.23 -9.46 -18.11
N ALA A 31 -10.83 -10.62 -17.61
CA ALA A 31 -10.37 -10.80 -16.23
C ALA A 31 -9.13 -9.95 -15.95
N PHE A 32 -8.13 -9.95 -16.84
CA PHE A 32 -6.94 -9.11 -16.72
C PHE A 32 -7.27 -7.61 -16.64
N ALA A 33 -8.22 -7.14 -17.45
CA ALA A 33 -8.67 -5.76 -17.41
C ALA A 33 -9.35 -5.42 -16.08
N LYS A 34 -10.19 -6.32 -15.56
CA LYS A 34 -10.82 -6.19 -14.24
C LYS A 34 -9.78 -6.14 -13.13
N ASP A 35 -8.80 -7.04 -13.14
CA ASP A 35 -7.75 -7.10 -12.12
C ASP A 35 -6.91 -5.81 -12.07
N ASN A 36 -6.72 -5.15 -13.21
CA ASN A 36 -6.04 -3.85 -13.25
C ASN A 36 -6.85 -2.75 -12.53
N VAL A 37 -8.17 -2.73 -12.72
CA VAL A 37 -9.06 -1.79 -12.02
C VAL A 37 -9.06 -2.08 -10.52
N ASP A 38 -9.19 -3.36 -10.15
CA ASP A 38 -9.19 -3.77 -8.75
C ASP A 38 -7.85 -3.43 -8.07
N ALA A 39 -6.72 -3.57 -8.79
CA ALA A 39 -5.40 -3.16 -8.29
C ALA A 39 -5.31 -1.64 -8.06
N LEU A 40 -5.82 -0.81 -8.97
CA LEU A 40 -5.86 0.64 -8.79
C LEU A 40 -6.72 1.04 -7.58
N MET A 41 -7.87 0.38 -7.40
CA MET A 41 -8.73 0.60 -6.24
C MET A 41 -8.03 0.18 -4.93
N ALA A 42 -7.31 -0.94 -4.94
CA ALA A 42 -6.53 -1.39 -3.79
C ALA A 42 -5.43 -0.37 -3.43
N SER A 43 -4.66 0.12 -4.40
CA SER A 43 -3.65 1.16 -4.21
C SER A 43 -4.25 2.45 -3.64
N ALA A 44 -5.39 2.88 -4.16
CA ALA A 44 -6.10 4.07 -3.67
C ALA A 44 -6.55 3.89 -2.22
N ASN A 45 -7.12 2.74 -1.87
CA ASN A 45 -7.54 2.43 -0.51
C ASN A 45 -6.37 2.41 0.48
N VAL A 46 -5.23 1.83 0.09
CA VAL A 46 -4.01 1.83 0.92
C VAL A 46 -3.53 3.26 1.16
N THR A 47 -3.49 4.08 0.10
CA THR A 47 -3.07 5.49 0.22
C THR A 47 -4.00 6.28 1.14
N ALA A 48 -5.32 6.09 1.01
CA ALA A 48 -6.31 6.74 1.86
C ALA A 48 -6.11 6.36 3.34
N LYS A 49 -6.00 5.06 3.63
CA LYS A 49 -5.77 4.56 5.00
C LYS A 49 -4.45 5.06 5.59
N GLY A 50 -3.36 5.01 4.84
CA GLY A 50 -2.07 5.53 5.31
C GLY A 50 -2.12 7.03 5.61
N SER A 51 -2.90 7.79 4.84
CA SER A 51 -3.13 9.22 5.12
C SER A 51 -3.94 9.44 6.42
N GLU A 52 -4.98 8.62 6.65
CA GLU A 52 -5.75 8.64 7.91
C GLU A 52 -4.87 8.29 9.12
N GLU A 53 -4.01 7.28 8.99
CA GLU A 53 -3.06 6.86 10.03
C GLU A 53 -2.05 7.97 10.38
N ILE A 54 -1.47 8.63 9.36
CA ILE A 54 -0.56 9.77 9.55
C ILE A 54 -1.27 10.91 10.31
N VAL A 55 -2.50 11.26 9.90
CA VAL A 55 -3.27 12.32 10.58
C VAL A 55 -3.58 11.92 12.02
N SER A 56 -3.98 10.67 12.26
CA SER A 56 -4.24 10.15 13.60
C SER A 56 -3.00 10.25 14.50
N GLU A 57 -1.83 9.92 13.97
CA GLU A 57 -0.57 10.02 14.71
C GLU A 57 -0.22 11.47 15.06
N MET A 58 -0.39 12.41 14.12
CA MET A 58 -0.17 13.83 14.40
C MET A 58 -1.07 14.33 15.55
N PHE A 59 -2.33 13.90 15.60
CA PHE A 59 -3.22 14.20 16.73
C PHE A 59 -2.76 13.55 18.04
N ALA A 60 -2.29 12.29 17.99
CA ALA A 60 -1.75 11.60 19.15
C ALA A 60 -0.53 12.34 19.72
N PHE A 61 0.40 12.78 18.86
CA PHE A 61 1.56 13.56 19.27
C PHE A 61 1.18 14.93 19.85
N ALA A 62 0.20 15.62 19.27
CA ALA A 62 -0.30 16.88 19.81
C ALA A 62 -0.88 16.71 21.22
N LYS A 63 -1.67 15.65 21.43
CA LYS A 63 -2.20 15.29 22.75
C LYS A 63 -1.08 15.01 23.75
N LYS A 64 -0.09 14.19 23.36
CA LYS A 64 1.09 13.91 24.20
C LYS A 64 1.82 15.19 24.58
N SER A 65 2.01 16.11 23.64
CA SER A 65 2.67 17.40 23.89
C SER A 65 1.94 18.27 24.92
N MET A 66 0.60 18.21 24.93
CA MET A 66 -0.21 18.88 25.95
C MET A 66 -0.06 18.22 27.33
N GLU A 67 -0.03 16.89 27.39
CA GLU A 67 0.19 16.12 28.62
C GLU A 67 1.59 16.41 29.21
N ASP A 68 2.62 16.44 28.36
CA ASP A 68 4.00 16.78 28.75
C ASP A 68 4.07 18.22 29.30
N SER A 69 3.36 19.17 28.67
CA SER A 69 3.30 20.57 29.14
C SER A 69 2.64 20.71 30.52
N ALA A 70 1.57 19.94 30.78
CA ALA A 70 0.91 19.90 32.07
C ALA A 70 1.82 19.30 33.16
N ALA A 71 2.62 18.28 32.82
CA ALA A 71 3.56 17.67 33.73
C ALA A 71 4.65 18.65 34.20
N ILE A 72 5.20 19.47 33.31
CA ILE A 72 6.17 20.52 33.66
C ILE A 72 5.56 21.52 34.63
N SER A 73 4.33 21.97 34.34
CA SER A 73 3.64 22.95 35.19
C SER A 73 3.52 22.43 36.63
N LYS A 74 3.27 21.13 36.81
CA LYS A 74 3.28 20.48 38.12
C LYS A 74 4.69 20.44 38.73
N ASN A 75 5.72 20.09 37.96
CA ASN A 75 7.10 20.04 38.44
C ASN A 75 7.60 21.42 38.89
N LEU A 76 7.22 22.49 38.19
CA LEU A 76 7.56 23.87 38.53
C LEU A 76 7.00 24.31 39.89
N THR A 77 5.86 23.76 40.33
CA THR A 77 5.31 24.08 41.67
C THR A 77 6.16 23.52 42.83
N GLY A 78 7.06 22.57 42.55
CA GLY A 78 7.93 21.94 43.55
C GLY A 78 9.36 22.49 43.62
N VAL A 79 9.72 23.39 42.72
CA VAL A 79 11.07 23.98 42.59
C VAL A 79 11.37 24.93 43.76
N LYS A 80 12.53 24.80 44.41
CA LYS A 80 12.91 25.59 45.60
C LYS A 80 14.08 26.55 45.38
N SER A 81 14.79 26.41 44.26
CA SER A 81 15.98 27.19 43.92
C SER A 81 16.03 27.53 42.42
N VAL A 82 16.94 28.41 42.03
CA VAL A 82 17.21 28.73 40.61
C VAL A 82 17.89 27.55 39.93
N GLU A 83 18.77 26.83 40.62
CA GLU A 83 19.40 25.61 40.08
C GLU A 83 18.35 24.53 39.74
N ASP A 84 17.38 24.30 40.63
CA ASP A 84 16.29 23.34 40.41
C ASP A 84 15.44 23.72 39.18
N PHE A 85 15.18 25.02 39.00
CA PHE A 85 14.46 25.54 37.83
C PHE A 85 15.22 25.28 36.54
N VAL A 86 16.53 25.58 36.52
CA VAL A 86 17.39 25.39 35.34
C VAL A 86 17.47 23.91 34.97
N ALA A 87 17.57 23.01 35.96
CA ALA A 87 17.56 21.57 35.73
C ALA A 87 16.25 21.11 35.08
N VAL A 88 15.08 21.50 35.62
CA VAL A 88 13.76 21.15 35.05
C VAL A 88 13.62 21.66 33.61
N GLN A 89 14.05 22.89 33.34
CA GLN A 89 13.96 23.47 32.00
C GLN A 89 14.90 22.79 31.00
N ALA A 90 16.12 22.44 31.41
CA ALA A 90 17.10 21.74 30.59
C ALA A 90 16.61 20.33 30.23
N ASP A 91 16.11 19.58 31.20
CA ASP A 91 15.56 18.24 30.99
C ASP A 91 14.34 18.28 30.07
N PHE A 92 13.42 19.23 30.30
CA PHE A 92 12.26 19.39 29.43
C PHE A 92 12.65 19.69 27.98
N THR A 93 13.60 20.61 27.78
CA THR A 93 14.07 20.99 26.43
C THR A 93 14.66 19.78 25.72
N LYS A 94 15.52 19.03 26.42
CA LYS A 94 16.14 17.82 25.90
C LYS A 94 15.09 16.77 25.52
N THR A 95 14.20 16.41 26.43
CA THR A 95 13.17 15.39 26.18
C THR A 95 12.17 15.81 25.10
N SER A 96 11.87 17.10 24.99
CA SER A 96 11.01 17.63 23.92
C SER A 96 11.67 17.49 22.55
N MET A 97 12.96 17.81 22.44
CA MET A 97 13.71 17.63 21.19
C MET A 97 13.82 16.16 20.80
N GLU A 98 14.12 15.28 21.75
CA GLU A 98 14.17 13.82 21.52
C GLU A 98 12.81 13.29 21.05
N SER A 99 11.72 13.70 21.72
CA SER A 99 10.35 13.30 21.34
C SER A 99 9.97 13.80 19.96
N PHE A 100 10.31 15.05 19.62
CA PHE A 100 10.01 15.63 18.32
C PHE A 100 10.77 14.92 17.19
N ILE A 101 12.07 14.65 17.37
CA ILE A 101 12.87 13.92 16.37
C ILE A 101 12.34 12.50 16.18
N ALA A 102 11.97 11.83 17.28
CA ALA A 102 11.37 10.51 17.22
C ALA A 102 10.06 10.52 16.42
N GLU A 103 9.19 11.51 16.67
CA GLU A 103 7.93 11.66 15.94
C GLU A 103 8.16 11.92 14.45
N MET A 104 9.06 12.84 14.11
CA MET A 104 9.39 13.13 12.70
C MET A 104 9.92 11.89 11.98
N THR A 105 10.72 11.07 12.65
CA THR A 105 11.21 9.80 12.11
C THR A 105 10.05 8.83 11.87
N LYS A 106 9.14 8.70 12.85
CA LYS A 106 7.95 7.86 12.75
C LYS A 106 7.04 8.28 11.59
N LEU A 107 6.73 9.57 11.46
CA LEU A 107 5.93 10.10 10.35
C LEU A 107 6.58 9.81 8.98
N SER A 108 7.91 9.96 8.88
CA SER A 108 8.66 9.62 7.67
C SER A 108 8.55 8.14 7.33
N ASP A 109 8.73 7.26 8.31
CA ASP A 109 8.63 5.81 8.12
C ASP A 109 7.22 5.39 7.67
N MET A 110 6.17 5.96 8.28
CA MET A 110 4.79 5.72 7.86
C MET A 110 4.51 6.16 6.43
N MET A 111 5.06 7.30 6.00
CA MET A 111 4.90 7.79 4.62
C MET A 111 5.61 6.87 3.62
N VAL A 112 6.82 6.41 3.95
CA VAL A 112 7.57 5.45 3.13
C VAL A 112 6.84 4.11 3.04
N ASP A 113 6.33 3.61 4.16
CA ASP A 113 5.60 2.34 4.22
C ASP A 113 4.27 2.41 3.45
N THR A 114 3.50 3.48 3.63
CA THR A 114 2.28 3.74 2.85
C THR A 114 2.56 3.74 1.36
N SER A 115 3.63 4.43 0.94
CA SER A 115 4.04 4.50 -0.46
C SER A 115 4.39 3.11 -1.00
N LYS A 116 5.19 2.33 -0.27
CA LYS A 116 5.56 0.96 -0.66
C LYS A 116 4.31 0.09 -0.85
N LYS A 117 3.44 0.05 0.15
CA LYS A 117 2.19 -0.73 0.13
C LYS A 117 1.26 -0.27 -1.00
N ALA A 118 1.20 1.03 -1.29
CA ALA A 118 0.37 1.55 -2.37
C ALA A 118 0.85 1.09 -3.77
N PHE A 119 2.16 0.83 -3.94
CA PHE A 119 2.71 0.33 -5.20
C PHE A 119 2.65 -1.19 -5.36
N GLU A 120 2.47 -1.96 -4.27
CA GLU A 120 2.41 -3.43 -4.34
C GLU A 120 1.38 -3.98 -5.33
N PRO A 121 0.10 -3.50 -5.35
CA PRO A 121 -0.89 -3.99 -6.30
C PRO A 121 -0.50 -3.74 -7.76
N ILE A 122 0.11 -2.58 -8.04
CA ILE A 122 0.57 -2.19 -9.38
C ILE A 122 1.74 -3.07 -9.81
N ASN A 123 2.72 -3.29 -8.92
CA ASN A 123 3.86 -4.16 -9.19
C ASN A 123 3.41 -5.60 -9.47
N ALA A 124 2.41 -6.10 -8.76
CA ALA A 124 1.80 -7.40 -9.03
C ALA A 124 1.15 -7.46 -10.43
N ARG A 125 0.52 -6.38 -10.89
CA ARG A 125 -0.02 -6.31 -12.26
C ARG A 125 1.06 -6.32 -13.33
N VAL A 126 2.18 -5.64 -13.10
CA VAL A 126 3.34 -5.66 -14.01
C VAL A 126 3.89 -7.08 -14.15
N ALA A 127 4.05 -7.81 -13.04
CA ALA A 127 4.49 -9.21 -13.06
C ALA A 127 3.51 -10.09 -13.85
N ALA A 128 2.21 -9.98 -13.57
CA ALA A 128 1.18 -10.74 -14.26
C ALA A 128 1.07 -10.42 -15.76
N ALA A 129 1.39 -9.19 -16.19
CA ALA A 129 1.49 -8.86 -17.60
C ALA A 129 2.63 -9.63 -18.29
N GLY A 130 3.78 -9.76 -17.63
CA GLY A 130 4.90 -10.57 -18.11
C GLY A 130 4.52 -12.04 -18.27
N ASP A 131 3.78 -12.60 -17.31
CA ASP A 131 3.29 -13.97 -17.38
C ASP A 131 2.30 -14.18 -18.53
N MET A 132 1.40 -13.22 -18.77
CA MET A 132 0.46 -13.26 -19.89
C MET A 132 1.18 -13.27 -21.25
N ILE A 133 2.21 -12.45 -21.43
CA ILE A 133 3.04 -12.42 -22.65
C ILE A 133 3.78 -13.75 -22.85
N ASN A 134 4.33 -14.31 -21.77
CA ASN A 134 5.00 -15.61 -21.80
C ASN A 134 4.03 -16.75 -22.18
N ALA A 135 2.81 -16.73 -21.64
CA ALA A 135 1.78 -17.71 -21.97
C ALA A 135 1.34 -17.62 -23.43
N ALA A 136 1.11 -16.40 -23.94
CA ALA A 136 0.73 -16.16 -25.33
C ALA A 136 1.81 -16.64 -26.31
N THR A 137 3.09 -16.41 -25.98
CA THR A 137 4.23 -16.82 -26.83
C THR A 137 4.41 -18.34 -26.85
N LYS A 138 4.06 -19.06 -25.78
CA LYS A 138 4.09 -20.54 -25.73
C LYS A 138 2.91 -21.20 -26.46
N ALA A 139 1.82 -20.47 -26.65
CA ALA A 139 0.61 -20.95 -27.30
C ALA A 139 0.60 -20.73 -28.82
N ALA A 140 1.50 -19.89 -29.35
CA ALA A 140 1.74 -19.64 -30.77
C ALA A 140 2.72 -20.66 -31.37
#